data_AF-A0A0R2A950-F1
#
_entry.id   AF-A0A0R2A950-F1
#
_cell.length_a   1.000
_cell.length_b   1.000
_cell.length_c   1.000
_cell.angle_alpha   90.00
_cell.angle_beta   90.00
_cell.angle_gamma   90.00
#
_symmetry.space_group_name_H-M   'P 1'
#
loop_
_entity.id
_entity.type
_entity.pdbx_description
1 polymer ?
#
loop_
_entity_poly.entity_id
_entity_poly.type
_entity_poly.pdbx_seq_one_letter_code
_entity_poly.pdbx_strand_id
1 'polypeptide(L)'
;MTSEKIIKSSDRVKNIGEVFTPLKTVNLMLDQPEIKAKIEELTATFLEPAAGEGAFLVELLRRKMEVALKQSKNINDYNDKSLIALSTLYGIELMEDNMEVLVMRMYRQFAESYNKGMFMLGGQPDKQVLDSAIVIIQANMVQGNALTKLNASGEPLIFSEWKLLPKARKDARQKVQRLEYTFQDILDGNEESDGKINKEVAEDIDLLSFLDEDYDPEKDVEDKKVNYLPVKITEVYKKLTDE
;
A
#
# COMPACT_ATOMS: atom_id res chain seq x y z
N MET A 1 7.66 29.33 -14.20
CA MET A 1 6.96 28.32 -13.38
C MET A 1 6.01 27.59 -14.30
N THR A 2 6.26 26.32 -14.59
CA THR A 2 5.31 25.48 -15.33
C THR A 2 4.07 25.30 -14.45
N SER A 3 2.91 25.71 -14.95
CA SER A 3 1.63 25.48 -14.27
C SER A 3 1.41 23.97 -14.12
N GLU A 4 1.11 23.53 -12.90
CA GLU A 4 0.75 22.14 -12.62
C GLU A 4 -0.49 21.76 -13.44
N LYS A 5 -0.46 20.59 -14.09
CA LYS A 5 -1.60 20.09 -14.87
C LYS A 5 -2.65 19.58 -13.90
N ILE A 6 -3.82 20.22 -13.87
CA ILE A 6 -4.91 19.92 -12.91
C ILE A 6 -6.01 19.01 -13.47
N ILE A 7 -6.03 18.76 -14.78
CA ILE A 7 -7.00 17.88 -15.46
C ILE A 7 -6.32 17.12 -16.59
N LYS A 8 -6.69 15.85 -16.82
CA LYS A 8 -6.28 15.09 -18.01
C LYS A 8 -7.02 15.55 -19.26
N SER A 9 -8.35 15.61 -19.20
CA SER A 9 -9.23 16.08 -20.28
C SER A 9 -10.54 16.65 -19.73
N SER A 10 -11.22 17.51 -20.50
CA SER A 10 -12.54 18.01 -20.13
C SER A 10 -13.61 16.91 -20.05
N ASP A 11 -13.46 15.84 -20.82
CA ASP A 11 -14.42 14.75 -20.88
C ASP A 11 -14.35 13.88 -19.62
N ARG A 12 -13.14 13.64 -19.08
CA ARG A 12 -12.97 12.95 -17.79
C ARG A 12 -13.55 13.77 -16.64
N VAL A 13 -13.37 15.09 -16.65
CA VAL A 13 -14.01 15.99 -15.66
C VAL A 13 -15.54 15.86 -15.73
N LYS A 14 -16.13 15.92 -16.93
CA LYS A 14 -17.59 15.87 -17.11
C LYS A 14 -18.21 14.52 -16.79
N ASN A 15 -17.57 13.44 -17.24
CA ASN A 15 -18.17 12.10 -17.20
C ASN A 15 -17.91 11.37 -15.88
N ILE A 16 -16.75 11.60 -15.26
CA ILE A 16 -16.31 10.84 -14.09
C ILE A 16 -15.76 11.73 -12.95
N GLY A 17 -15.77 13.06 -13.11
CA GLY A 17 -15.36 13.98 -12.05
C GLY A 17 -13.85 14.03 -11.78
N GLU A 18 -13.01 13.52 -12.68
CA GLU A 18 -11.57 13.45 -12.43
C GLU A 18 -10.92 14.84 -12.44
N VAL A 19 -10.23 15.15 -11.35
CA VAL A 19 -9.36 16.32 -11.20
C VAL A 19 -8.10 15.93 -10.43
N PHE A 20 -6.99 16.60 -10.70
CA PHE A 20 -5.76 16.42 -9.94
C PHE A 20 -5.65 17.47 -8.85
N THR A 21 -5.48 16.99 -7.61
CA THR A 21 -5.23 17.83 -6.45
C THR A 21 -3.84 18.46 -6.56
N PRO A 22 -3.72 19.80 -6.61
CA PRO A 22 -2.42 20.47 -6.67
C PRO A 22 -1.57 20.16 -5.44
N LEU A 23 -0.26 20.05 -5.61
CA LEU A 23 0.66 19.73 -4.51
C LEU A 23 0.55 20.71 -3.33
N LYS A 24 0.26 21.99 -3.60
CA LYS A 24 0.01 22.99 -2.55
C LYS A 24 -1.18 22.63 -1.68
N THR A 25 -2.26 22.12 -2.27
CA THR A 25 -3.48 21.69 -1.56
C THR A 25 -3.21 20.41 -0.77
N VAL A 26 -2.50 19.45 -1.36
CA VAL A 26 -2.06 18.23 -0.66
C VAL A 26 -1.27 18.60 0.59
N ASN A 27 -0.26 19.47 0.45
CA ASN A 27 0.55 19.92 1.58
C ASN A 27 -0.27 20.64 2.64
N LEU A 28 -1.19 21.53 2.25
CA LEU A 28 -2.06 22.24 3.19
C LEU A 28 -2.91 21.29 4.04
N MET A 29 -3.43 20.22 3.44
CA MET A 29 -4.25 19.22 4.13
C MET A 29 -3.40 18.30 5.02
N LEU A 30 -2.27 17.82 4.51
CA LEU A 30 -1.36 16.98 5.29
C LEU A 30 -0.62 17.77 6.39
N ASP A 31 -0.65 19.10 6.32
CA ASP A 31 -0.07 19.97 7.34
C ASP A 31 -1.00 20.31 8.50
N GLN A 32 -2.26 19.86 8.47
CA GLN A 32 -3.16 19.99 9.61
C GLN A 32 -2.58 19.26 10.84
N PRO A 33 -2.63 19.84 12.05
CA PRO A 33 -1.97 19.27 13.24
C PRO A 33 -2.36 17.82 13.55
N GLU A 34 -3.64 17.49 13.39
CA GLU A 34 -4.18 16.15 13.65
C GLU A 34 -3.62 15.12 12.67
N ILE A 35 -3.46 15.53 11.40
CA ILE A 35 -2.89 14.68 10.34
C ILE A 35 -1.39 14.53 10.54
N LYS A 36 -0.66 15.60 10.86
CA LYS A 36 0.77 15.53 11.20
C LYS A 36 1.03 14.58 12.36
N ALA A 37 0.22 14.64 13.41
CA ALA A 37 0.34 13.72 14.55
C ALA A 37 0.20 12.26 14.13
N LYS A 38 -0.74 11.96 13.21
CA LYS A 38 -0.93 10.61 12.66
C LYS A 38 0.18 10.19 11.69
N ILE A 39 0.80 11.12 10.97
CA ILE A 39 1.98 10.81 10.13
C ILE A 39 3.19 10.38 10.99
N GLU A 40 3.40 11.02 12.15
CA GLU A 40 4.47 10.66 13.09
C GLU A 40 4.24 9.30 13.78
N GLU A 41 2.98 8.87 13.87
CA GLU A 41 2.60 7.52 14.30
C GLU A 41 2.70 6.54 13.13
N LEU A 42 3.82 5.82 13.01
CA LEU A 42 4.05 4.91 11.88
C LEU A 42 2.94 3.86 11.70
N THR A 43 2.30 3.43 12.79
CA THR A 43 1.20 2.46 12.80
C THR A 43 -0.17 3.04 12.46
N ALA A 44 -0.32 4.37 12.38
CA ALA A 44 -1.58 4.99 11.99
C ALA A 44 -1.87 4.78 10.50
N THR A 45 -3.10 4.36 10.20
CA THR A 45 -3.55 4.04 8.85
C THR A 45 -4.22 5.23 8.17
N PHE A 46 -4.08 5.29 6.84
CA PHE A 46 -4.71 6.27 5.96
C PHE A 46 -5.37 5.54 4.79
N LEU A 47 -6.61 5.90 4.50
CA LEU A 47 -7.35 5.41 3.33
C LEU A 47 -7.72 6.60 2.45
N GLU A 48 -7.35 6.52 1.17
CA GLU A 48 -7.80 7.44 0.13
C GLU A 48 -8.79 6.73 -0.81
N PRO A 49 -10.11 6.97 -0.68
CA PRO A 49 -11.14 6.24 -1.43
C PRO A 49 -11.31 6.69 -2.90
N ALA A 50 -10.59 7.72 -3.33
CA ALA A 50 -10.54 8.19 -4.72
C ALA A 50 -9.11 8.65 -5.06
N ALA A 51 -8.18 7.70 -5.05
CA ALA A 51 -6.75 7.96 -5.05
C ALA A 51 -6.23 8.66 -6.30
N GLY A 52 -6.92 8.55 -7.43
CA GLY A 52 -6.47 9.04 -8.71
C GLY A 52 -5.07 8.50 -9.01
N GLU A 53 -4.17 9.37 -9.43
CA GLU A 53 -2.75 9.03 -9.63
C GLU A 53 -1.90 9.17 -8.34
N GLY A 54 -2.52 9.14 -7.15
CA GLY A 54 -1.83 9.02 -5.87
C GLY A 54 -1.27 10.30 -5.25
N ALA A 55 -1.79 11.48 -5.57
CA ALA A 55 -1.25 12.75 -5.08
C ALA A 55 -1.10 12.80 -3.54
N PHE A 56 -2.12 12.34 -2.80
CA PHE A 56 -2.06 12.25 -1.33
C PHE A 56 -1.21 11.09 -0.84
N LEU A 57 -1.41 9.88 -1.37
CA LEU A 57 -0.73 8.67 -0.90
C LEU A 57 0.78 8.73 -1.10
N VAL A 58 1.25 9.27 -2.22
CA VAL A 58 2.68 9.45 -2.51
C VAL A 58 3.32 10.43 -1.51
N GLU A 59 2.66 11.56 -1.23
CA GLU A 59 3.19 12.54 -0.28
C GLU A 59 3.11 12.04 1.18
N LEU A 60 2.05 11.31 1.54
CA LEU A 60 1.95 10.59 2.82
C LEU A 60 3.10 9.60 2.99
N LEU A 61 3.36 8.77 1.97
CA LEU A 61 4.44 7.80 1.97
C LEU A 61 5.80 8.49 2.14
N ARG A 62 6.06 9.56 1.38
CA ARG A 62 7.28 10.35 1.50
C ARG A 62 7.51 10.82 2.94
N ARG A 63 6.49 11.41 3.56
CA ARG A 63 6.56 11.91 4.96
C ARG A 63 6.72 10.78 5.97
N LYS A 64 5.96 9.67 5.84
CA LYS A 64 6.09 8.52 6.74
C LYS A 64 7.45 7.82 6.60
N MET A 65 8.08 7.83 5.42
CA MET A 65 9.44 7.31 5.22
C MET A 65 10.50 8.16 5.92
N GLU A 66 10.32 9.49 6.00
CA GLU A 66 11.19 10.37 6.81
C GLU A 66 11.07 10.04 8.30
N VAL A 67 9.85 9.82 8.78
CA VAL A 67 9.58 9.38 10.15
C VAL A 67 10.22 8.01 10.42
N ALA A 68 10.07 7.05 9.50
CA ALA A 68 10.70 5.74 9.59
C ALA A 68 12.21 5.84 9.73
N LEU A 69 12.86 6.66 8.90
CA LEU A 69 14.31 6.89 8.97
C LEU A 69 14.71 7.52 10.32
N LYS A 70 14.03 8.59 10.73
CA LYS A 70 14.31 9.31 11.99
C LYS A 70 14.15 8.43 13.22
N GLN A 71 13.16 7.53 13.22
CA GLN A 71 12.91 6.63 14.34
C GLN A 71 13.82 5.39 14.32
N SER A 72 14.56 5.13 13.24
CA SER A 72 15.36 3.93 13.08
C SER A 72 16.71 4.01 13.79
N LYS A 73 17.07 2.94 14.50
CA LYS A 73 18.34 2.85 15.25
C LYS A 73 19.48 2.24 14.43
N ASN A 74 19.14 1.46 13.41
CA ASN A 74 20.06 0.75 12.53
C ASN A 74 19.34 0.34 11.25
N ILE A 75 20.08 -0.24 10.31
CA ILE A 75 19.56 -0.71 9.01
C ILE A 75 18.39 -1.69 9.16
N ASN A 76 18.47 -2.65 10.08
CA ASN A 76 17.40 -3.65 10.25
C ASN A 76 16.10 -3.02 10.75
N ASP A 77 16.21 -2.05 11.67
CA ASP A 77 15.08 -1.28 12.17
C ASP A 77 14.49 -0.39 11.07
N TYR A 78 15.32 0.17 10.19
CA TYR A 78 14.87 0.95 9.03
C TYR A 78 14.17 0.09 7.97
N ASN A 79 14.67 -1.11 7.69
CA ASN A 79 14.01 -2.07 6.81
C ASN A 79 12.61 -2.41 7.33
N ASP A 80 12.47 -2.71 8.63
CA ASP A 80 11.16 -2.99 9.24
C ASP A 80 10.25 -1.75 9.18
N LYS A 81 10.71 -0.59 9.65
CA LYS A 81 9.90 0.64 9.73
C LYS A 81 9.49 1.21 8.39
N SER A 82 10.30 1.04 7.36
CA SER A 82 9.95 1.44 5.99
C SER A 82 8.73 0.67 5.50
N LEU A 83 8.71 -0.65 5.71
CA LEU A 83 7.57 -1.47 5.32
C LEU A 83 6.35 -1.23 6.21
N ILE A 84 6.52 -0.95 7.51
CA ILE A 84 5.42 -0.54 8.39
C ILE A 84 4.82 0.80 7.90
N ALA A 85 5.65 1.76 7.53
CA ALA A 85 5.18 3.03 6.98
C ALA A 85 4.30 2.81 5.74
N LEU A 86 4.74 1.95 4.82
CA LEU A 86 4.03 1.61 3.59
C LEU A 86 2.75 0.81 3.86
N SER A 87 2.78 -0.18 4.76
CA SER A 87 1.67 -1.10 5.04
C SER A 87 0.46 -0.44 5.69
N THR A 88 0.55 0.84 6.03
CA THR A 88 -0.52 1.63 6.64
C THR A 88 -1.23 2.57 5.66
N LEU A 89 -0.84 2.56 4.39
CA LEU A 89 -1.44 3.39 3.34
C LEU A 89 -2.31 2.51 2.44
N TYR A 90 -3.55 2.93 2.23
CA TYR A 90 -4.55 2.22 1.43
C TYR A 90 -5.19 3.18 0.42
N GLY A 91 -5.44 2.68 -0.79
CA GLY A 91 -6.03 3.47 -1.88
C GLY A 91 -7.11 2.70 -2.62
N ILE A 92 -8.19 3.38 -2.99
CA ILE A 92 -9.18 2.89 -3.95
C ILE A 92 -9.14 3.81 -5.16
N GLU A 93 -9.03 3.25 -6.36
CA GLU A 93 -9.12 4.02 -7.59
C GLU A 93 -10.05 3.34 -8.60
N LEU A 94 -10.93 4.13 -9.22
CA LEU A 94 -11.93 3.61 -10.15
C LEU A 94 -11.32 3.26 -11.52
N MET A 95 -10.42 4.10 -12.02
CA MET A 95 -9.91 4.00 -13.38
C MET A 95 -8.61 3.18 -13.42
N GLU A 96 -8.57 2.15 -14.25
CA GLU A 96 -7.41 1.26 -14.44
C GLU A 96 -6.13 2.04 -14.80
N ASP A 97 -6.23 3.02 -15.71
CA ASP A 97 -5.07 3.83 -16.12
C ASP A 97 -4.51 4.72 -15.00
N ASN A 98 -5.37 5.19 -14.10
CA ASN A 98 -4.93 5.91 -12.91
C ASN A 98 -4.30 4.96 -11.89
N MET A 99 -4.90 3.78 -11.74
CA MET A 99 -4.45 2.73 -10.84
C MET A 99 -3.02 2.27 -11.17
N GLU A 100 -2.71 2.07 -12.46
CA GLU A 100 -1.35 1.81 -12.96
C GLU A 100 -0.35 2.88 -12.52
N VAL A 101 -0.71 4.15 -12.75
CA VAL A 101 0.16 5.29 -12.40
C VAL A 101 0.31 5.41 -10.88
N LEU A 102 -0.75 5.16 -10.11
CA LEU A 102 -0.73 5.15 -8.65
C LEU A 102 0.28 4.13 -8.12
N VAL A 103 0.18 2.87 -8.55
CA VAL A 103 1.08 1.79 -8.09
C VAL A 103 2.53 2.10 -8.45
N MET A 104 2.79 2.52 -9.68
CA MET A 104 4.13 2.90 -10.12
C MET A 104 4.70 4.05 -9.28
N ARG A 105 3.91 5.10 -9.02
CA ARG A 105 4.35 6.24 -8.20
C ARG A 105 4.59 5.85 -6.75
N MET A 106 3.74 4.99 -6.18
CA MET A 106 3.93 4.48 -4.82
C MET A 106 5.23 3.68 -4.70
N TYR A 107 5.48 2.75 -5.63
CA TYR A 107 6.71 1.97 -5.64
C TYR A 107 7.94 2.85 -5.84
N ARG A 108 7.90 3.76 -6.82
CA ARG A 108 9.00 4.68 -7.08
C ARG A 108 9.31 5.55 -5.87
N GLN A 109 8.29 6.12 -5.23
CA GLN A 109 8.48 6.94 -4.03
C GLN A 109 9.03 6.13 -2.85
N PHE A 110 8.58 4.88 -2.68
CA PHE A 110 9.13 3.97 -1.68
C PHE A 110 10.62 3.71 -1.95
N ALA A 111 10.97 3.26 -3.16
CA ALA A 111 12.32 2.90 -3.55
C ALA A 111 13.29 4.08 -3.45
N GLU A 112 12.89 5.27 -3.92
CA GLU A 112 13.70 6.49 -3.81
C GLU A 112 13.98 6.86 -2.34
N SER A 113 12.95 6.84 -1.49
CA SER A 113 13.08 7.13 -0.06
C SER A 113 13.92 6.08 0.66
N TYR A 114 13.68 4.79 0.39
CA TYR A 114 14.39 3.68 1.00
C TYR A 114 15.87 3.69 0.63
N ASN A 115 16.20 3.85 -0.66
CA ASN A 115 17.59 3.92 -1.14
C ASN A 115 18.33 5.11 -0.50
N LYS A 116 17.67 6.27 -0.39
CA LYS A 116 18.23 7.44 0.29
C LYS A 116 18.51 7.16 1.77
N GLY A 117 17.55 6.57 2.49
CA GLY A 117 17.72 6.21 3.89
C GLY A 117 18.82 5.17 4.12
N MET A 118 18.91 4.17 3.24
CA MET A 118 19.98 3.16 3.27
C MET A 118 21.36 3.79 3.09
N PHE A 119 21.50 4.69 2.11
CA PHE A 119 22.73 5.44 1.92
C PHE A 119 23.11 6.27 3.16
N MET A 120 22.14 6.98 3.76
CA MET A 120 22.37 7.77 4.97
C MET A 120 22.80 6.94 6.18
N LEU A 121 22.36 5.68 6.26
CA LEU A 121 22.74 4.74 7.31
C LEU A 121 24.02 3.94 6.99
N GLY A 122 24.67 4.20 5.84
CA GLY A 122 25.86 3.47 5.39
C GLY A 122 25.57 2.03 4.96
N GLY A 123 24.33 1.71 4.61
CA GLY A 123 23.88 0.41 4.13
C GLY A 123 23.72 0.31 2.62
N GLN A 124 23.27 -0.85 2.16
CA GLN A 124 22.86 -1.10 0.76
C GLN A 124 21.42 -1.59 0.72
N PRO A 125 20.61 -1.19 -0.27
CA PRO A 125 19.22 -1.64 -0.40
C PRO A 125 19.08 -3.16 -0.35
N ASP A 126 18.13 -3.64 0.44
CA ASP A 126 17.82 -5.06 0.56
C ASP A 126 16.73 -5.44 -0.44
N LYS A 127 17.02 -6.39 -1.33
CA LYS A 127 16.05 -6.87 -2.33
C LYS A 127 14.77 -7.37 -1.68
N GLN A 128 14.87 -8.06 -0.54
CA GLN A 128 13.69 -8.60 0.17
C GLN A 128 12.76 -7.49 0.67
N VAL A 129 13.30 -6.32 1.01
CA VAL A 129 12.50 -5.15 1.39
C VAL A 129 11.77 -4.59 0.17
N LEU A 130 12.44 -4.47 -0.96
CA LEU A 130 11.84 -3.99 -2.20
C LEU A 130 10.75 -4.95 -2.72
N ASP A 131 11.02 -6.25 -2.70
CA ASP A 131 10.04 -7.29 -3.09
C ASP A 131 8.83 -7.28 -2.13
N SER A 132 9.05 -7.14 -0.82
CA SER A 132 7.95 -7.01 0.14
C SER A 132 7.12 -5.74 -0.08
N ALA A 133 7.75 -4.64 -0.49
CA ALA A 133 7.05 -3.40 -0.77
C ALA A 133 6.11 -3.53 -1.98
N ILE A 134 6.52 -4.27 -3.01
CA ILE A 134 5.68 -4.58 -4.18
C ILE A 134 4.39 -5.28 -3.72
N VAL A 135 4.52 -6.35 -2.93
CA VAL A 135 3.36 -7.10 -2.44
C VAL A 135 2.45 -6.27 -1.54
N ILE A 136 3.01 -5.41 -0.69
CA ILE A 136 2.20 -4.50 0.13
C ILE A 136 1.45 -3.49 -0.73
N ILE A 137 2.08 -2.90 -1.74
CA ILE A 137 1.43 -1.92 -2.63
C ILE A 137 0.29 -2.58 -3.38
N GLN A 138 0.51 -3.76 -3.95
CA GLN A 138 -0.53 -4.51 -4.67
C GLN A 138 -1.72 -4.84 -3.76
N ALA A 139 -1.45 -5.31 -2.54
CA ALA A 139 -2.51 -5.68 -1.60
C ALA A 139 -3.26 -4.49 -0.98
N ASN A 140 -2.69 -3.28 -1.04
CA ASN A 140 -3.25 -2.09 -0.39
C ASN A 140 -3.84 -1.06 -1.36
N MET A 141 -3.46 -1.10 -2.64
CA MET A 141 -4.02 -0.25 -3.68
C MET A 141 -4.97 -1.09 -4.50
N VAL A 142 -6.26 -0.77 -4.46
CA VAL A 142 -7.32 -1.63 -5.02
C VAL A 142 -8.06 -0.87 -6.11
N GLN A 143 -8.21 -1.50 -7.27
CA GLN A 143 -9.07 -0.95 -8.32
C GLN A 143 -10.55 -1.21 -7.99
N GLY A 144 -11.35 -0.16 -7.98
CA GLY A 144 -12.80 -0.29 -7.96
C GLY A 144 -13.53 0.95 -7.46
N ASN A 145 -14.78 0.76 -7.09
CA ASN A 145 -15.67 1.86 -6.73
C ASN A 145 -15.90 1.88 -5.22
N ALA A 146 -15.35 2.89 -4.53
CA ALA A 146 -15.50 3.05 -3.09
C ALA A 146 -16.95 3.25 -2.62
N LEU A 147 -17.85 3.77 -3.47
CA LEU A 147 -19.26 3.99 -3.13
C LEU A 147 -20.05 2.68 -3.17
N THR A 148 -19.85 1.87 -4.21
CA THR A 148 -20.52 0.56 -4.33
C THR A 148 -19.79 -0.53 -3.55
N LYS A 149 -18.51 -0.30 -3.22
CA LYS A 149 -17.59 -1.25 -2.56
C LYS A 149 -17.31 -2.47 -3.43
N LEU A 150 -17.40 -2.31 -4.75
CA LEU A 150 -17.22 -3.38 -5.73
C LEU A 150 -16.10 -3.06 -6.72
N ASN A 151 -15.40 -4.09 -7.19
CA ASN A 151 -14.49 -4.03 -8.33
C ASN A 151 -15.27 -4.00 -9.67
N ALA A 152 -14.55 -4.01 -10.79
CA ALA A 152 -15.15 -4.01 -12.13
C ALA A 152 -15.96 -5.28 -12.46
N SER A 153 -15.63 -6.41 -11.82
CA SER A 153 -16.34 -7.69 -11.93
C SER A 153 -17.61 -7.77 -11.06
N GLY A 154 -17.85 -6.76 -10.21
CA GLY A 154 -18.98 -6.73 -9.29
C GLY A 154 -18.73 -7.48 -7.97
N GLU A 155 -17.49 -7.81 -7.66
CA GLU A 155 -17.09 -8.48 -6.42
C GLU A 155 -16.69 -7.46 -5.35
N PRO A 156 -16.83 -7.77 -4.05
CA PRO A 156 -16.43 -6.87 -2.97
C PRO A 156 -14.96 -6.47 -3.04
N LEU A 157 -14.65 -5.21 -2.76
CA LEU A 157 -13.27 -4.76 -2.58
C LEU A 157 -12.67 -5.45 -1.35
N ILE A 158 -11.45 -5.97 -1.49
CA ILE A 158 -10.71 -6.67 -0.42
C ILE A 158 -9.50 -5.84 -0.03
N PHE A 159 -9.24 -5.73 1.27
CA PHE A 159 -8.03 -5.11 1.80
C PHE A 159 -7.27 -6.07 2.70
N SER A 160 -5.94 -5.96 2.65
CA SER A 160 -5.04 -6.66 3.56
C SER A 160 -4.67 -5.82 4.77
N GLU A 161 -5.09 -6.22 5.97
CA GLU A 161 -4.54 -5.72 7.21
C GLU A 161 -3.20 -6.39 7.52
N TRP A 162 -2.18 -5.59 7.83
CA TRP A 162 -0.85 -6.04 8.21
C TRP A 162 -0.64 -5.97 9.72
N LYS A 163 -1.27 -6.88 10.47
CA LYS A 163 -1.29 -6.86 11.93
C LYS A 163 0.11 -7.10 12.51
N LEU A 164 0.65 -6.09 13.20
CA LEU A 164 1.96 -6.19 13.84
C LEU A 164 1.92 -7.15 15.03
N LEU A 165 2.79 -8.15 15.01
CA LEU A 165 2.92 -9.10 16.12
C LEU A 165 3.93 -8.60 17.17
N PRO A 166 3.73 -8.90 18.46
CA PRO A 166 4.68 -8.54 19.50
C PRO A 166 6.08 -9.06 19.21
N LYS A 167 7.09 -8.20 19.32
CA LYS A 167 8.49 -8.62 19.17
C LYS A 167 8.90 -9.45 20.39
N ALA A 168 9.43 -10.65 20.16
CA ALA A 168 9.94 -11.52 21.22
C ALA A 168 11.08 -10.86 22.03
N ARG A 169 11.88 -10.01 21.38
CA ARG A 169 12.95 -9.20 21.98
C ARG A 169 13.02 -7.85 21.29
N LYS A 170 13.58 -6.82 21.94
CA LYS A 170 13.65 -5.44 21.40
C LYS A 170 14.42 -5.34 20.07
N ASP A 171 15.38 -6.22 19.85
CA ASP A 171 16.24 -6.31 18.66
C ASP A 171 15.72 -7.30 17.60
N ALA A 172 14.63 -8.02 17.88
CA ALA A 172 14.04 -8.93 16.92
C ALA A 172 13.43 -8.19 15.72
N ARG A 173 13.44 -8.85 14.56
CA ARG A 173 12.73 -8.38 13.36
C ARG A 173 11.23 -8.33 13.61
N GLN A 174 10.56 -7.31 13.08
CA GLN A 174 9.10 -7.19 13.16
C GLN A 174 8.44 -8.31 12.37
N LYS A 175 7.51 -9.03 13.02
CA LYS A 175 6.62 -9.98 12.35
C LYS A 175 5.24 -9.38 12.12
N VAL A 176 4.57 -9.83 11.08
CA VAL A 176 3.21 -9.44 10.74
C VAL A 176 2.37 -10.66 10.42
N GLN A 177 1.08 -10.54 10.70
CA GLN A 177 0.04 -11.44 10.21
C GLN A 177 -0.77 -10.66 9.16
N ARG A 178 -0.83 -11.17 7.92
CA ARG A 178 -1.73 -10.62 6.89
C ARG A 178 -3.12 -11.20 7.12
N LEU A 179 -4.13 -10.34 7.16
CA LEU A 179 -5.54 -10.69 7.33
C LEU A 179 -6.31 -9.97 6.24
N GLU A 180 -7.25 -10.64 5.60
CA GLU A 180 -8.03 -10.04 4.51
C GLU A 180 -9.46 -9.77 4.96
N TYR A 181 -9.96 -8.59 4.59
CA TYR A 181 -11.31 -8.14 4.93
C TYR A 181 -11.97 -7.53 3.70
N THR A 182 -13.28 -7.73 3.58
CA THR A 182 -14.03 -6.92 2.61
C THR A 182 -14.10 -5.48 3.10
N PHE A 183 -14.15 -4.52 2.19
CA PHE A 183 -14.28 -3.11 2.55
C PHE A 183 -15.59 -2.84 3.32
N GLN A 184 -16.64 -3.64 3.07
CA GLN A 184 -17.89 -3.58 3.83
C GLN A 184 -17.67 -4.00 5.30
N ASP A 185 -16.96 -5.11 5.56
CA ASP A 185 -16.68 -5.56 6.94
C ASP A 185 -15.90 -4.52 7.74
N ILE A 186 -14.93 -3.86 7.09
CA ILE A 186 -14.14 -2.78 7.70
C ILE A 186 -15.04 -1.61 8.12
N LEU A 187 -15.98 -1.20 7.25
CA LEU A 187 -16.90 -0.10 7.54
C LEU A 187 -17.93 -0.44 8.63
N ASP A 188 -18.37 -1.69 8.67
CA ASP A 188 -19.33 -2.16 9.68
C ASP A 188 -18.68 -2.38 11.04
N GLY A 189 -17.34 -2.39 11.12
CA GLY A 189 -16.60 -2.66 12.35
C GLY A 189 -16.70 -4.12 12.80
N ASN A 190 -16.99 -5.03 11.87
CA ASN A 190 -17.12 -6.45 12.15
C ASN A 190 -15.72 -7.09 12.25
N GLU A 191 -15.12 -7.05 13.43
CA GLU A 191 -13.88 -7.77 13.75
C GLU A 191 -14.07 -9.31 13.76
N GLU A 192 -15.31 -9.80 13.70
CA GLU A 192 -15.68 -11.21 13.86
C GLU A 192 -15.23 -12.14 12.72
N SER A 193 -14.83 -11.61 11.56
CA SER A 193 -14.39 -12.46 10.43
C SER A 193 -12.99 -13.06 10.62
N ASP A 194 -12.21 -12.61 11.62
CA ASP A 194 -10.89 -13.16 11.94
C ASP A 194 -9.92 -13.15 10.72
N GLY A 195 -10.17 -12.25 9.75
CA GLY A 195 -9.43 -12.16 8.49
C GLY A 195 -9.72 -13.28 7.48
N LYS A 196 -10.83 -14.03 7.66
CA LYS A 196 -11.20 -15.18 6.83
C LYS A 196 -12.24 -14.79 5.79
N ILE A 197 -11.80 -14.50 4.57
CA ILE A 197 -12.70 -14.41 3.41
C ILE A 197 -12.96 -15.82 2.86
N ASN A 198 -14.23 -16.16 2.62
CA ASN A 198 -14.62 -17.40 1.94
C ASN A 198 -15.07 -17.07 0.50
N LYS A 199 -14.14 -16.92 -0.46
CA LYS A 199 -14.24 -17.27 -1.91
C LYS A 199 -13.41 -16.39 -2.85
N GLU A 200 -13.13 -17.00 -4.02
CA GLU A 200 -12.81 -16.46 -5.35
C GLU A 200 -12.02 -15.15 -5.30
N VAL A 201 -10.71 -15.30 -5.15
CA VAL A 201 -9.76 -14.22 -5.38
C VAL A 201 -9.81 -13.93 -6.86
N ALA A 202 -10.58 -12.93 -7.26
CA ALA A 202 -10.35 -12.30 -8.55
C ALA A 202 -8.96 -11.67 -8.50
N GLU A 203 -8.18 -12.00 -9.53
CA GLU A 203 -6.77 -11.67 -9.69
C GLU A 203 -6.48 -10.24 -9.21
N ASP A 204 -5.56 -10.12 -8.24
CA ASP A 204 -4.71 -8.95 -8.16
C ASP A 204 -4.03 -8.88 -9.53
N ILE A 205 -4.47 -7.97 -10.42
CA ILE A 205 -3.71 -7.67 -11.63
C ILE A 205 -2.31 -7.35 -11.15
N ASP A 206 -1.34 -8.19 -11.51
CA ASP A 206 0.06 -7.99 -11.18
C ASP A 206 0.57 -6.80 -11.98
N LEU A 207 0.19 -5.61 -11.52
CA LEU A 207 0.40 -4.32 -12.16
C LEU A 207 1.89 -3.96 -12.21
N LEU A 208 2.73 -4.74 -11.53
CA LEU A 208 4.18 -4.63 -11.49
C LEU A 208 4.88 -5.83 -12.15
N SER A 209 4.16 -6.70 -12.85
CA SER A 209 4.72 -7.79 -13.68
C SER A 209 5.78 -7.31 -14.67
N PHE A 210 5.74 -6.02 -15.07
CA PHE A 210 6.79 -5.41 -15.90
C PHE A 210 8.16 -5.29 -15.21
N LEU A 211 8.25 -5.49 -13.90
CA LEU A 211 9.51 -5.51 -13.14
C LEU A 211 10.12 -6.92 -13.03
N ASP A 212 9.36 -7.97 -13.39
CA ASP A 212 9.81 -9.35 -13.31
C ASP A 212 10.22 -9.88 -14.70
N GLU A 213 11.49 -10.29 -14.84
CA GLU A 213 12.02 -10.84 -16.09
C GLU A 213 11.48 -12.25 -16.42
N ASP A 214 10.80 -12.91 -15.46
CA ASP A 214 10.33 -14.31 -15.53
C ASP A 214 8.79 -14.44 -15.44
N TYR A 215 8.02 -13.39 -15.79
CA TYR A 215 6.55 -13.42 -15.71
C TYR A 215 5.96 -14.44 -16.71
N ASP A 216 5.27 -15.45 -16.17
CA ASP A 216 4.57 -16.52 -16.91
C ASP A 216 3.05 -16.39 -16.65
N PRO A 217 2.26 -15.96 -17.64
CA PRO A 217 0.82 -15.72 -17.48
C PRO A 217 -0.03 -16.99 -17.40
N GLU A 218 0.54 -18.20 -17.51
CA GLU A 218 -0.22 -19.46 -17.57
C GLU A 218 -0.17 -20.31 -16.28
N LYS A 219 0.27 -19.78 -15.13
CA LYS A 219 0.21 -20.55 -13.87
C LYS A 219 -1.22 -20.57 -13.29
N ASP A 220 -1.80 -21.76 -13.31
CA ASP A 220 -3.14 -22.14 -12.83
C ASP A 220 -3.59 -21.43 -11.53
N VAL A 221 -4.82 -20.91 -11.58
CA VAL A 221 -5.55 -20.26 -10.50
C VAL A 221 -6.30 -21.34 -9.68
N GLU A 222 -5.90 -21.56 -8.43
CA GLU A 222 -6.65 -22.40 -7.49
C GLU A 222 -7.39 -21.56 -6.44
N ASP A 223 -8.70 -21.75 -6.38
CA ASP A 223 -9.60 -21.27 -5.33
C ASP A 223 -9.23 -21.87 -3.97
N LYS A 224 -8.41 -21.15 -3.20
CA LYS A 224 -8.12 -21.53 -1.81
C LYS A 224 -8.33 -20.37 -0.86
N LYS A 225 -8.91 -20.71 0.29
CA LYS A 225 -8.99 -19.85 1.45
C LYS A 225 -7.56 -19.57 1.92
N VAL A 226 -7.07 -18.36 1.65
CA VAL A 226 -5.67 -18.03 1.89
C VAL A 226 -5.47 -17.61 3.35
N ASN A 227 -5.07 -18.55 4.19
CA ASN A 227 -4.59 -18.22 5.53
C ASN A 227 -3.09 -17.94 5.45
N TYR A 228 -2.68 -16.67 5.47
CA TYR A 228 -1.26 -16.32 5.45
C TYR A 228 -0.57 -16.70 6.77
N LEU A 229 0.66 -17.18 6.70
CA LEU A 229 1.47 -17.48 7.88
C LEU A 229 2.09 -16.20 8.49
N PRO A 230 2.27 -16.13 9.83
CA PRO A 230 3.08 -15.10 10.46
C PRO A 230 4.54 -15.07 9.96
N VAL A 231 4.90 -14.03 9.23
CA VAL A 231 6.26 -13.85 8.69
C VAL A 231 6.91 -12.56 9.17
N LYS A 232 8.22 -12.41 8.96
CA LYS A 232 8.86 -11.10 9.10
C LYS A 232 8.28 -10.16 8.05
N ILE A 233 8.14 -8.87 8.37
CA ILE A 233 7.60 -7.91 7.39
C ILE A 233 8.46 -7.84 6.11
N THR A 234 9.78 -8.03 6.22
CA THR A 234 10.68 -8.13 5.06
C THR A 234 10.58 -9.44 4.28
N GLU A 235 9.70 -10.36 4.67
CA GLU A 235 9.52 -11.65 4.01
C GLU A 235 8.08 -11.86 3.52
N VAL A 236 7.22 -10.83 3.54
CA VAL A 236 5.83 -10.92 3.05
C VAL A 236 5.74 -11.19 1.56
N TYR A 237 6.78 -10.86 0.78
CA TYR A 237 6.87 -11.19 -0.65
C TYR A 237 6.76 -12.69 -0.94
N LYS A 238 7.07 -13.54 0.05
CA LYS A 238 6.97 -15.00 -0.08
C LYS A 238 5.54 -15.50 -0.12
N LYS A 239 4.56 -14.67 0.28
CA LYS A 239 3.13 -15.01 0.34
C LYS A 239 2.88 -16.40 0.95
N LEU A 240 3.55 -16.71 2.07
CA LEU A 240 3.45 -18.04 2.70
C LEU A 240 2.06 -18.23 3.31
N THR A 241 1.45 -19.40 3.08
CA THR A 241 0.10 -19.75 3.54
C THR A 241 0.13 -21.08 4.28
N ASP A 242 -0.88 -21.33 5.13
CA ASP A 242 -1.21 -22.69 5.56
C ASP A 242 -1.67 -23.50 4.32
N GLU A 243 -1.26 -24.77 4.22
CA GLU A 243 -1.69 -25.71 3.16
C GLU A 243 -3.19 -26.06 3.25
#